data_AF-B1VYJ2-F1
#
_entry.id   AF-B1VYJ2-F1
#
_cell.length_a   1.000
_cell.length_b   1.000
_cell.length_c   1.000
_cell.angle_alpha   90.00
_cell.angle_beta   90.00
_cell.angle_gamma   90.00
#
_symmetry.space_group_name_H-M   'P 1'
#
loop_
_entity.id
_entity.type
_entity.pdbx_description
1 polymer ?
#
loop_
_entity_poly.entity_id
_entity_poly.type
_entity_poly.pdbx_seq_one_letter_code
_entity_poly.pdbx_strand_id
1 'polypeptide(L)'
;MDLPESLDRAVAALKAPLKRVDREQGWTDELRREIQEEISINRSALRRHGPGTVRYLRPRLDEWLAHEAVRPGDLRDTVMEVQRLMTEARDADSRP
;
A
#
# COMPACT_ATOMS: atom_id res chain seq x y z
N MET A 1 7.79 -6.33 -10.56
CA MET A 1 7.95 -4.94 -10.08
C MET A 1 8.69 -5.01 -8.78
N ASP A 2 9.66 -4.12 -8.54
CA ASP A 2 10.35 -4.04 -7.26
C ASP A 2 9.53 -3.21 -6.26
N LEU A 3 9.83 -3.35 -4.96
CA LEU A 3 9.06 -2.66 -3.91
C LEU A 3 9.05 -1.12 -4.08
N PRO A 4 10.17 -0.44 -4.38
CA PRO A 4 10.16 1.01 -4.60
C PRO A 4 9.25 1.46 -5.76
N GLU A 5 9.29 0.76 -6.90
CA GLU A 5 8.44 1.09 -8.06
C GLU A 5 6.96 0.87 -7.75
N SER A 6 6.62 -0.22 -7.05
CA SER A 6 5.24 -0.49 -6.62
C SER A 6 4.71 0.56 -5.65
N LEU A 7 5.54 1.05 -4.71
CA LEU A 7 5.17 2.14 -3.80
C LEU A 7 4.91 3.44 -4.57
N ASP A 8 5.76 3.79 -5.53
CA ASP A 8 5.61 4.99 -6.36
C ASP A 8 4.31 4.93 -7.18
N ARG A 9 4.03 3.77 -7.79
CA ARG A 9 2.79 3.53 -8.55
C ARG A 9 1.56 3.62 -7.67
N ALA A 10 1.57 3.01 -6.48
CA ALA A 10 0.42 3.04 -5.58
C ALA A 10 0.11 4.46 -5.08
N VAL A 11 1.13 5.25 -4.71
CA VAL A 11 0.95 6.66 -4.34
C VAL A 11 0.35 7.45 -5.50
N ALA A 12 0.83 7.24 -6.73
CA ALA A 12 0.29 7.91 -7.90
C ALA A 12 -1.18 7.54 -8.16
N ALA A 13 -1.54 6.26 -8.04
CA ALA A 13 -2.91 5.79 -8.19
C ALA A 13 -3.84 6.39 -7.12
N LEU A 14 -3.42 6.38 -5.86
CA LEU A 14 -4.20 6.89 -4.74
C LEU A 14 -4.27 8.43 -4.69
N LYS A 15 -3.35 9.14 -5.34
CA LYS A 15 -3.40 10.61 -5.45
C LYS A 15 -4.51 11.09 -6.38
N ALA A 16 -4.93 10.27 -7.33
CA ALA A 16 -6.05 10.60 -8.20
C ALA A 16 -7.37 10.62 -7.42
N PRO A 17 -8.33 11.49 -7.78
CA PRO A 17 -9.68 11.41 -7.22
C PRO A 17 -10.32 10.05 -7.52
N LEU A 18 -11.08 9.51 -6.55
CA LEU A 18 -11.80 8.26 -6.76
C LEU A 18 -12.75 8.39 -7.95
N LYS A 19 -12.74 7.38 -8.82
CA LYS A 19 -13.72 7.23 -9.88
C LYS A 19 -15.02 6.68 -9.29
N ARG A 20 -16.08 6.73 -10.09
CA ARG A 20 -17.37 6.15 -9.71
C ARG A 20 -17.25 4.65 -9.38
N VAL A 21 -16.47 3.91 -10.18
CA VAL A 21 -16.24 2.47 -9.96
C VAL A 21 -15.54 2.18 -8.63
N ASP A 22 -14.55 3.00 -8.23
CA ASP A 22 -13.85 2.83 -6.96
C ASP A 22 -14.83 3.04 -5.79
N ARG A 23 -15.68 4.08 -5.87
CA ARG A 23 -16.73 4.32 -4.87
C ARG A 23 -17.74 3.19 -4.81
N GLU A 24 -18.16 2.66 -5.95
CA GLU A 24 -19.04 1.49 -6.00
C GLU A 24 -18.36 0.25 -5.40
N GLN A 25 -17.03 0.14 -5.46
CA GLN A 25 -16.26 -0.92 -4.80
C GLN A 25 -16.11 -0.72 -3.29
N GLY A 26 -16.62 0.37 -2.72
CA GLY A 26 -16.56 0.65 -1.28
C GLY A 26 -15.42 1.59 -0.87
N TRP A 27 -14.69 2.17 -1.81
CA TRP A 27 -13.68 3.17 -1.48
C TRP A 27 -14.33 4.48 -1.01
N THR A 28 -13.83 5.00 0.11
CA THR A 28 -14.12 6.34 0.58
C THR A 28 -12.91 7.26 0.34
N ASP A 29 -13.17 8.56 0.21
CA ASP A 29 -12.10 9.55 0.02
C ASP A 29 -11.16 9.61 1.24
N GLU A 30 -11.68 9.27 2.43
CA GLU A 30 -10.91 9.13 3.68
C GLU A 30 -10.01 7.89 3.64
N LEU A 31 -10.56 6.69 3.41
CA LEU A 31 -9.79 5.46 3.31
C LEU A 31 -8.67 5.56 2.27
N ARG A 32 -9.00 6.12 1.08
CA ARG A 32 -8.01 6.40 0.03
C ARG A 32 -6.88 7.27 0.57
N ARG A 33 -7.20 8.34 1.30
CA ARG A 33 -6.23 9.28 1.84
C ARG A 33 -5.34 8.64 2.90
N GLU A 34 -5.92 7.90 3.84
CA GLU A 34 -5.19 7.23 4.91
C GLU A 34 -4.20 6.20 4.33
N ILE A 35 -4.66 5.36 3.39
CA ILE A 35 -3.78 4.38 2.71
C ILE A 35 -2.68 5.09 1.92
N GLN A 36 -2.99 6.20 1.24
CA GLN A 36 -1.99 6.99 0.51
C GLN A 36 -0.90 7.53 1.43
N GLU A 37 -1.29 8.02 2.60
CA GLU A 37 -0.39 8.59 3.61
C GLU A 37 0.52 7.50 4.20
N GLU A 38 -0.05 6.37 4.60
CA GLU A 38 0.69 5.22 5.12
C GLU A 38 1.74 4.71 4.10
N ILE A 39 1.34 4.54 2.83
CA ILE A 39 2.28 4.15 1.77
C ILE A 39 3.37 5.22 1.57
N SER A 40 3.03 6.50 1.65
CA SER A 40 3.99 7.60 1.49
C SER A 40 5.02 7.66 2.63
N ILE A 41 4.60 7.34 3.86
CA ILE A 41 5.47 7.23 5.03
C ILE A 41 6.44 6.06 4.85
N ASN A 42 5.92 4.87 4.51
CA ASN A 42 6.71 3.66 4.29
C ASN A 42 7.76 3.86 3.18
N ARG A 43 7.35 4.44 2.05
CA ARG A 43 8.24 4.84 0.96
C ARG A 43 9.34 5.79 1.43
N SER A 44 8.99 6.81 2.21
CA SER A 44 9.96 7.78 2.72
C SER A 44 10.95 7.14 3.69
N ALA A 45 10.50 6.24 4.56
CA ALA A 45 11.34 5.49 5.46
C ALA A 45 12.36 4.62 4.69
N LEU A 46 11.90 3.87 3.69
CA LEU A 46 12.75 3.04 2.84
C LEU A 46 13.79 3.86 2.07
N ARG A 47 13.42 5.03 1.56
CA ARG A 47 14.37 5.92 0.86
C ARG A 47 15.44 6.51 1.78
N ARG A 48 15.09 6.82 3.04
CA ARG A 48 16.02 7.44 3.99
C ARG A 48 16.94 6.45 4.69
N HIS A 49 16.42 5.27 5.00
CA HIS A 49 17.09 4.31 5.87
C HIS A 49 17.47 2.99 5.16
N GLY A 50 17.05 2.85 3.90
CA GLY A 50 17.38 1.71 3.05
C GLY A 50 16.46 0.50 3.23
N PRO A 51 16.69 -0.58 2.45
CA PRO A 51 15.83 -1.75 2.44
C PRO A 51 15.71 -2.46 3.79
N GLY A 52 16.76 -2.50 4.60
CA GLY A 52 16.75 -3.16 5.92
C GLY A 52 15.80 -2.52 6.95
N THR A 53 15.23 -1.35 6.64
CA THR A 53 14.15 -0.76 7.46
C THR A 53 12.82 -1.49 7.28
N VAL A 54 12.63 -2.22 6.17
CA VAL A 54 11.36 -2.91 5.87
C VAL A 54 10.94 -3.87 6.99
N ARG A 55 11.89 -4.44 7.74
CA ARG A 55 11.59 -5.31 8.88
C ARG A 55 10.80 -4.67 10.01
N TYR A 56 10.90 -3.35 10.11
CA TYR A 56 10.18 -2.54 11.10
C TYR A 56 8.85 -2.00 10.57
N LEU A 57 8.63 -2.07 9.26
CA LEU A 57 7.39 -1.61 8.64
C LEU A 57 6.37 -2.75 8.67
N ARG A 58 5.19 -2.48 9.23
CA ARG A 58 4.07 -3.42 9.27
C ARG A 58 2.77 -2.74 8.89
N PRO A 59 2.66 -2.24 7.64
CA PRO A 59 1.38 -1.76 7.17
C PRO A 59 0.41 -2.93 7.13
N ARG A 60 -0.83 -2.67 7.55
CA ARG A 60 -1.94 -3.63 7.63
C ARG A 60 -3.02 -3.19 6.65
N LEU A 61 -2.62 -2.93 5.40
CA LEU A 61 -3.52 -2.35 4.39
C LEU A 61 -4.66 -3.32 4.06
N ASP A 62 -4.37 -4.63 4.13
CA ASP A 62 -5.36 -5.70 4.01
C ASP A 62 -6.42 -5.65 5.12
N GLU A 63 -6.02 -5.41 6.37
CA GLU A 63 -6.95 -5.24 7.49
C GLU A 63 -7.86 -4.01 7.26
N TRP A 64 -7.31 -2.89 6.79
CA TRP A 64 -8.08 -1.67 6.53
C TRP A 64 -9.08 -1.87 5.39
N LEU A 65 -8.64 -2.48 4.29
CA LEU A 65 -9.51 -2.82 3.16
C LEU A 65 -10.60 -3.81 3.55
N ALA A 66 -10.29 -4.78 4.42
CA ALA A 66 -11.27 -5.73 4.93
C ALA A 66 -12.28 -5.07 5.88
N HIS A 67 -11.82 -4.15 6.75
CA HIS A 67 -12.68 -3.40 7.67
C HIS A 67 -13.73 -2.57 6.92
N GLU A 68 -13.30 -1.90 5.85
CA GLU A 68 -14.17 -1.08 4.99
C GLU A 68 -14.93 -1.91 3.92
N ALA A 69 -14.81 -3.24 3.97
CA ALA A 69 -15.43 -4.18 3.04
C ALA A 69 -15.18 -3.84 1.55
N VAL A 70 -13.97 -3.34 1.23
CA VAL A 70 -13.61 -2.94 -0.13
C VAL A 70 -13.57 -4.16 -1.05
N ARG A 71 -14.36 -4.09 -2.12
CA ARG A 71 -14.49 -5.14 -3.12
C ARG A 71 -13.27 -5.18 -4.05
N PRO A 72 -12.96 -6.33 -4.69
CA PRO A 72 -11.92 -6.45 -5.70
C PRO A 72 -12.03 -5.41 -6.82
N GLY A 73 -10.88 -4.91 -7.28
CA GLY A 73 -10.77 -3.90 -8.32
C GLY A 73 -9.36 -3.33 -8.43
N ASP A 74 -9.07 -2.62 -9.53
CA ASP A 74 -7.71 -2.17 -9.88
C ASP A 74 -6.99 -1.41 -8.75
N LEU A 75 -7.70 -0.50 -8.06
CA LEU A 75 -7.12 0.28 -6.98
C LEU A 75 -6.78 -0.60 -5.77
N ARG A 76 -7.67 -1.53 -5.42
CA ARG A 76 -7.44 -2.52 -4.36
C ARG A 76 -6.28 -3.44 -4.72
N ASP A 77 -6.22 -3.93 -5.94
CA ASP A 77 -5.17 -4.84 -6.38
C ASP A 77 -3.79 -4.16 -6.35
N THR A 78 -3.73 -2.87 -6.71
CA THR A 78 -2.51 -2.06 -6.57
C THR A 78 -2.05 -1.96 -5.11
N VAL A 79 -2.98 -1.73 -4.18
CA VAL A 79 -2.66 -1.65 -2.74
C VAL A 79 -2.26 -3.01 -2.18
N MET A 80 -2.93 -4.09 -2.58
CA MET A 80 -2.60 -5.45 -2.18
C MET A 80 -1.24 -5.91 -2.73
N GLU A 81 -0.85 -5.47 -3.93
CA GLU A 81 0.48 -5.70 -4.49
C GLU A 81 1.57 -5.08 -3.59
N VAL A 82 1.37 -3.85 -3.11
CA VAL A 82 2.29 -3.20 -2.15
C VAL A 82 2.35 -3.96 -0.83
N GLN A 83 1.20 -4.33 -0.25
CA GLN A 83 1.13 -5.11 0.99
C GLN A 83 1.93 -6.41 0.89
N ARG A 84 1.75 -7.13 -0.24
CA ARG A 84 2.47 -8.37 -0.52
C ARG A 84 3.98 -8.14 -0.60
N LEU A 85 4.42 -7.18 -1.42
CA LEU A 85 5.85 -6.92 -1.62
C LEU A 85 6.55 -6.45 -0.34
N MET A 86 5.87 -5.68 0.51
CA MET A 86 6.43 -5.31 1.82
C MET A 86 6.57 -6.51 2.75
N THR A 87 5.58 -7.41 2.73
CA THR A 87 5.63 -8.66 3.52
C THR A 87 6.77 -9.56 3.03
N GLU A 88 6.89 -9.75 1.72
CA GLU A 88 7.97 -10.54 1.11
C GLU A 88 9.35 -9.94 1.41
N ALA A 89 9.52 -8.62 1.27
CA ALA A 89 10.78 -7.94 1.56
C ALA A 89 11.19 -8.07 3.03
N ARG A 90 10.22 -7.99 3.96
CA ARG A 90 10.47 -8.25 5.39
C ARG A 90 10.89 -9.68 5.64
N ASP A 91 10.17 -10.63 5.07
CA ASP A 91 10.43 -12.05 5.32
C ASP A 91 11.77 -12.48 4.71
N ALA A 92 12.22 -11.83 3.64
CA ALA A 92 13.56 -11.97 3.07
C ALA A 92 14.66 -11.38 3.98
N ASP A 93 14.45 -10.18 4.54
CA ASP A 93 15.41 -9.53 5.46
C ASP A 93 15.47 -10.20 6.85
N SER A 94 14.45 -10.99 7.20
CA SER A 94 14.38 -11.75 8.45
C SER A 94 15.11 -13.10 8.37
N ARG A 95 15.58 -13.52 7.20
CA ARG A 95 16.38 -14.75 7.04
C ARG A 95 17.85 -14.46 7.40
N PRO A 96 18.45 -15.22 8.33
CA PRO A 96 19.83 -15.02 8.77
C PRO A 96 20.87 -15.39 7.71
#